data_AF-A0A162YQZ8-F1
#
_entry.id   AF-A0A162YQZ8-F1
#
_cell.length_a   1.000
_cell.length_b   1.000
_cell.length_c   1.000
_cell.angle_alpha   90.00
_cell.angle_beta   90.00
_cell.angle_gamma   90.00
#
_symmetry.space_group_name_H-M   'P 1'
#
loop_
_entity.id
_entity.type
_entity.pdbx_description
1 polymer ?
#
loop_
_entity_poly.entity_id
_entity_poly.type
_entity_poly.pdbx_seq_one_letter_code
_entity_poly.pdbx_strand_id
1 'polypeptide(L)'
;MQLREKYFHSPLKLGAATKLGTDPIKQAAPFMLPNTNMISHSLYTQSALKFGEWYGRIILFPVLDEMTSRNEKYARSEIQLGTDPSYHPTEDGSVVWDKATVPYQTIATVEFPPQDALTAKRRTFWEDKTELNPGDALTEDQPLESISRLTKTVYEISRKNREAINATQTKRVRSVDELP
;
A
#
# COMPACT_ATOMS: atom_id res chain seq x y z
N MET A 1 -8.45 16.18 19.50
CA MET A 1 -8.75 16.67 18.12
C MET A 1 -8.55 18.19 17.98
N GLN A 2 -9.07 19.01 18.90
CA GLN A 2 -9.01 20.49 18.82
C GLN A 2 -7.62 21.15 18.71
N LEU A 3 -6.56 20.57 19.29
CA LEU A 3 -5.21 21.16 19.21
C LEU A 3 -4.60 21.11 17.80
N ARG A 4 -4.83 20.01 17.07
CA ARG A 4 -4.32 19.84 15.71
C ARG A 4 -5.05 20.75 14.73
N GLU A 5 -6.35 20.96 14.93
CA GLU A 5 -7.14 21.93 14.16
C GLU A 5 -6.67 23.36 14.42
N LYS A 6 -6.45 23.72 15.70
CA LYS A 6 -6.02 25.07 16.11
C LYS A 6 -4.59 25.43 15.68
N TYR A 7 -3.68 24.45 15.68
CA TYR A 7 -2.25 24.67 15.39
C TYR A 7 -1.77 23.96 14.13
N PHE A 8 -2.67 23.56 13.22
CA PHE A 8 -2.34 22.86 11.97
C PHE A 8 -1.22 23.55 11.18
N HIS A 9 -1.27 24.89 11.12
CA HIS A 9 -0.32 25.72 10.38
C HIS A 9 1.01 25.98 11.10
N SER A 10 1.21 25.49 12.33
CA SER A 10 2.43 25.75 13.10
C SER A 10 2.89 24.51 13.87
N PRO A 11 3.79 23.71 13.29
CA PRO A 11 4.35 22.52 13.93
C PRO A 11 5.00 22.82 15.30
N LEU A 12 5.64 23.98 15.43
CA LEU A 12 6.25 24.43 16.70
C LEU A 12 5.21 24.67 17.80
N LYS A 13 4.11 25.38 17.50
CA LYS A 13 3.04 25.65 18.47
C LYS A 13 2.27 24.39 18.82
N LEU A 14 2.01 23.52 17.83
CA LEU A 14 1.40 22.23 18.06
C LEU A 14 2.27 21.37 19.00
N GLY A 15 3.58 21.28 18.73
CA GLY A 15 4.51 20.52 19.57
C GLY A 15 4.60 21.03 21.01
N ALA A 16 4.60 22.35 21.21
CA ALA A 16 4.58 22.95 22.55
C ALA A 16 3.27 22.65 23.30
N ALA A 17 2.13 22.75 22.63
CA ALA A 17 0.82 22.49 23.25
C ALA A 17 0.59 20.99 23.55
N THR A 18 1.03 20.10 22.65
CA THR A 18 0.93 18.64 22.85
C THR A 18 1.76 18.16 24.05
N LYS A 19 2.92 18.78 24.32
CA LYS A 19 3.76 18.44 25.48
C LYS A 19 3.10 18.75 26.83
N LEU A 20 2.15 19.69 26.86
CA LEU A 20 1.43 20.09 28.07
C LEU A 20 0.18 19.22 28.34
N GLY A 21 -0.19 18.35 27.41
CA GLY A 21 -1.34 17.45 27.53
C GLY A 21 -1.07 16.22 28.40
N THR A 22 -2.12 15.46 28.69
CA THR A 22 -2.03 14.18 29.42
C THR A 22 -1.70 12.99 28.52
N ASP A 23 -1.71 13.17 27.20
CA ASP A 23 -1.50 12.14 26.18
C ASP A 23 -0.31 12.39 25.21
N PRO A 24 0.80 13.05 25.61
CA PRO A 24 1.87 13.45 24.69
C PRO A 24 2.52 12.25 24.01
N ILE A 25 2.67 11.13 24.73
CA ILE A 25 3.20 9.87 24.21
C ILE A 25 2.28 9.32 23.12
N LYS A 26 0.95 9.33 23.33
CA LYS A 26 -0.03 8.85 22.33
C LYS A 26 -0.02 9.75 21.08
N GLN A 27 0.13 11.06 21.25
CA GLN A 27 0.19 11.99 20.13
C GLN A 27 1.52 11.94 19.36
N ALA A 28 2.60 11.56 20.02
CA ALA A 28 3.92 11.38 19.42
C ALA A 28 4.16 9.96 18.89
N ALA A 29 3.28 8.99 19.21
CA ALA A 29 3.45 7.57 18.89
C ALA A 29 3.83 7.29 17.42
N PRO A 30 3.21 7.94 16.41
CA PRO A 30 3.60 7.73 15.01
C PRO A 30 5.07 8.05 14.71
N PHE A 31 5.67 8.99 15.45
CA PHE A 31 7.06 9.43 15.28
C PHE A 31 8.06 8.64 16.13
N MET A 32 7.58 7.77 17.02
CA MET A 32 8.41 6.94 17.90
C MET A 32 8.55 5.51 17.37
N LEU A 33 7.93 5.20 16.24
CA LEU A 33 8.06 3.88 15.61
C LEU A 33 9.47 3.73 15.02
N PRO A 34 10.12 2.57 15.22
CA PRO A 34 11.40 2.31 14.60
C PRO A 34 11.25 2.30 13.08
N ASN A 35 12.26 2.83 12.38
CA ASN A 35 12.36 2.63 10.94
C ASN A 35 12.52 1.14 10.68
N THR A 36 11.50 0.54 10.08
CA THR A 36 11.48 -0.87 9.70
C THR A 36 11.62 -0.97 8.18
N ASN A 37 12.20 -2.07 7.71
CA ASN A 37 12.32 -2.30 6.27
C ASN A 37 10.91 -2.47 5.69
N MET A 38 10.57 -1.77 4.61
CA MET A 38 9.24 -1.90 3.98
C MET A 38 8.93 -3.35 3.59
N ILE A 39 9.93 -4.11 3.15
CA ILE A 39 9.79 -5.51 2.72
C ILE A 39 9.56 -6.45 3.91
N SER A 40 9.85 -6.03 5.15
CA SER A 40 9.57 -6.88 6.34
C SER A 40 8.12 -6.85 6.80
N HIS A 41 7.26 -6.07 6.15
CA HIS A 41 5.83 -6.01 6.47
C HIS A 41 5.02 -6.96 5.61
N SER A 42 3.99 -7.56 6.21
CA SER A 42 2.97 -8.26 5.42
C SER A 42 2.04 -7.24 4.77
N LEU A 43 1.85 -7.33 3.46
CA LEU A 43 0.95 -6.46 2.71
C LEU A 43 -0.28 -7.25 2.28
N TYR A 44 -1.45 -6.63 2.35
CA TYR A 44 -2.73 -7.29 2.05
C TYR A 44 -3.49 -6.46 1.03
N THR A 45 -4.14 -7.13 0.08
CA THR A 45 -5.26 -6.52 -0.64
C THR A 45 -6.39 -6.34 0.36
N GLN A 46 -6.80 -5.10 0.61
CA GLN A 46 -7.96 -4.83 1.46
C GLN A 46 -9.23 -5.47 0.87
N SER A 47 -9.35 -5.42 -0.46
CA SER A 47 -10.54 -5.86 -1.18
C SER A 47 -10.32 -7.16 -1.90
N ALA A 48 -11.41 -7.92 -2.07
CA ALA A 48 -11.38 -9.11 -2.90
C ALA A 48 -11.19 -8.70 -4.37
N LEU A 49 -10.32 -9.44 -5.05
CA LEU A 49 -10.05 -9.32 -6.46
C LEU A 49 -10.69 -10.51 -7.19
N LYS A 50 -11.04 -10.31 -8.45
CA LYS A 50 -11.25 -11.43 -9.35
C LYS A 50 -9.92 -12.19 -9.51
N PHE A 51 -9.98 -13.48 -9.76
CA PHE A 51 -8.81 -14.32 -10.05
C PHE A 51 -9.24 -15.45 -11.00
N GLY A 52 -9.26 -15.16 -12.30
CA GLY A 52 -9.81 -16.08 -13.30
C GLY A 52 -11.31 -16.34 -13.06
N GLU A 53 -11.69 -17.58 -12.79
CA GLU A 53 -13.05 -17.99 -12.42
C GLU A 53 -13.35 -17.83 -10.92
N TRP A 54 -12.34 -17.53 -10.13
CA TRP A 54 -12.43 -17.38 -8.68
C TRP A 54 -12.41 -15.91 -8.26
N TYR A 55 -12.55 -15.70 -6.96
CA TYR A 55 -12.21 -14.45 -6.32
C TYR A 55 -11.38 -14.71 -5.06
N GLY A 56 -10.55 -13.75 -4.68
CA GLY A 56 -9.68 -13.94 -3.54
C GLY A 56 -9.04 -12.67 -3.04
N ARG A 57 -8.31 -12.81 -1.93
CA ARG A 57 -7.44 -11.77 -1.40
C ARG A 57 -6.00 -12.22 -1.57
N ILE A 58 -5.16 -11.30 -2.05
CA ILE A 58 -3.73 -11.53 -2.24
C ILE A 58 -2.99 -10.92 -1.05
N ILE A 59 -1.98 -11.65 -0.58
CA ILE A 59 -1.16 -11.29 0.55
C ILE A 59 0.29 -11.46 0.14
N LEU A 60 1.13 -10.49 0.49
CA LEU A 60 2.56 -10.55 0.33
C LEU A 60 3.20 -10.74 1.70
N PHE A 61 3.77 -11.92 1.96
CA PHE A 61 4.46 -12.23 3.21
C PHE A 61 5.98 -12.12 3.06
N PRO A 62 6.68 -11.46 4.00
CA PRO A 62 8.13 -11.48 4.03
C PRO A 62 8.67 -12.88 4.31
N VAL A 63 9.77 -13.26 3.66
CA VAL A 63 10.51 -14.49 4.00
C VAL A 63 11.65 -14.14 4.94
N LEU A 64 11.32 -13.91 6.21
CA LEU A 64 12.22 -13.29 7.20
C LEU A 64 13.54 -14.04 7.40
N ASP A 65 13.50 -15.38 7.51
CA ASP A 65 14.70 -16.19 7.75
C ASP A 65 15.71 -16.07 6.59
N GLU A 66 15.21 -16.11 5.35
CA GLU A 66 16.04 -15.99 4.14
C GLU A 66 16.53 -14.55 3.91
N MET A 67 15.74 -13.55 4.29
CA MET A 67 16.10 -12.13 4.16
C MET A 67 17.31 -11.73 5.03
N THR A 68 17.64 -12.49 6.08
CA THR A 68 18.80 -12.21 6.93
C THR A 68 20.12 -12.74 6.36
N SER A 69 20.06 -13.78 5.51
CA SER A 69 21.25 -14.45 4.95
C SER A 69 21.58 -14.04 3.51
N ARG A 70 20.67 -13.32 2.83
CA ARG A 70 20.81 -12.92 1.43
C ARG A 70 20.80 -11.40 1.23
N ASN A 71 21.52 -10.97 0.20
CA ASN A 71 21.49 -9.59 -0.27
C ASN A 71 20.17 -9.26 -0.97
N GLU A 72 19.64 -10.18 -1.80
CA GLU A 72 18.28 -10.02 -2.32
C GLU A 72 17.25 -10.28 -1.23
N LYS A 73 16.11 -9.59 -1.34
CA LYS A 73 14.98 -9.78 -0.44
C LYS A 73 13.88 -10.55 -1.14
N TYR A 74 13.21 -11.44 -0.42
CA TYR A 74 12.20 -12.33 -0.96
C TYR A 74 10.89 -12.15 -0.20
N ALA A 75 9.80 -12.21 -0.93
CA ALA A 75 8.46 -12.27 -0.38
C ALA A 75 7.64 -13.36 -1.08
N ARG A 76 6.76 -14.02 -0.33
CA ARG A 76 5.78 -14.96 -0.87
C ARG A 76 4.50 -14.22 -1.19
N SER A 77 4.06 -14.31 -2.44
CA SER A 77 2.71 -13.93 -2.83
C SER A 77 1.80 -15.13 -2.59
N GLU A 78 0.83 -14.97 -1.72
CA GLU A 78 -0.14 -15.98 -1.33
C GLU A 78 -1.56 -15.47 -1.58
N ILE A 79 -2.49 -16.39 -1.80
CA ILE A 79 -3.91 -16.08 -2.03
C ILE A 79 -4.81 -16.87 -1.06
N GLN A 80 -5.87 -16.24 -0.57
CA GLN A 80 -7.05 -16.95 -0.04
C GLN A 80 -8.15 -16.90 -1.10
N LEU A 81 -8.60 -18.07 -1.55
CA LEU A 81 -9.69 -18.18 -2.53
C LEU A 81 -11.02 -18.27 -1.78
N GLY A 82 -11.92 -17.31 -2.02
CA GLY A 82 -13.22 -17.28 -1.38
C GLY A 82 -14.15 -18.36 -1.95
N THR A 83 -14.89 -19.03 -1.07
CA THR A 83 -15.81 -20.11 -1.44
C THR A 83 -17.29 -19.78 -1.24
N ASP A 84 -17.58 -18.81 -0.38
CA ASP A 84 -18.93 -18.39 0.00
C ASP A 84 -18.91 -16.92 0.43
N PRO A 85 -19.67 -16.02 -0.23
CA PRO A 85 -19.74 -14.61 0.11
C PRO A 85 -20.23 -14.30 1.54
N SER A 86 -20.94 -15.22 2.19
CA SER A 86 -21.43 -15.07 3.57
C SER A 86 -20.30 -15.11 4.59
N TYR A 87 -19.23 -15.86 4.30
CA TYR A 87 -18.04 -15.99 5.13
C TYR A 87 -16.85 -15.21 4.56
N HIS A 88 -16.82 -15.05 3.24
CA HIS A 88 -15.74 -14.44 2.48
C HIS A 88 -16.30 -13.29 1.62
N PRO A 89 -16.77 -12.18 2.25
CA PRO A 89 -17.47 -11.13 1.53
C PRO A 89 -16.55 -10.39 0.57
N THR A 90 -17.09 -10.07 -0.61
CA THR A 90 -16.41 -9.27 -1.63
C THR A 90 -16.59 -7.77 -1.42
N GLU A 91 -17.69 -7.35 -0.78
CA GLU A 91 -18.08 -5.95 -0.60
C GLU A 91 -17.80 -5.43 0.83
N ASP A 92 -17.16 -6.23 1.69
CA ASP A 92 -16.75 -5.82 3.04
C ASP A 92 -15.29 -6.21 3.32
N GLY A 93 -14.40 -5.22 3.17
CA GLY A 93 -12.97 -5.36 3.45
C GLY A 93 -12.61 -5.40 4.94
N SER A 94 -13.56 -5.16 5.85
CA SER A 94 -13.31 -5.18 7.30
C SER A 94 -13.35 -6.60 7.88
N VAL A 95 -14.01 -7.54 7.19
CA VAL A 95 -14.13 -8.93 7.62
C VAL A 95 -12.83 -9.68 7.32
N VAL A 96 -12.25 -10.28 8.35
CA VAL A 96 -11.08 -11.17 8.23
C VAL A 96 -11.54 -12.56 7.83
N TRP A 97 -10.94 -13.13 6.79
CA TRP A 97 -11.26 -14.48 6.30
C TRP A 97 -10.53 -15.53 7.13
N ASP A 98 -11.26 -16.54 7.61
CA ASP A 98 -10.70 -17.59 8.45
C ASP A 98 -9.74 -18.48 7.64
N LYS A 99 -8.53 -18.68 8.19
CA LYS A 99 -7.51 -19.53 7.57
C LYS A 99 -7.87 -21.01 7.64
N ALA A 100 -8.73 -21.41 8.57
CA ALA A 100 -9.22 -22.78 8.67
C ALA A 100 -10.15 -23.14 7.51
N THR A 101 -10.92 -22.17 6.99
CA THR A 101 -11.83 -22.38 5.85
C THR A 101 -11.16 -22.14 4.51
N VAL A 102 -10.35 -21.07 4.42
CA VAL A 102 -9.65 -20.67 3.19
C VAL A 102 -8.16 -20.45 3.51
N PRO A 103 -7.34 -21.52 3.52
CA PRO A 103 -5.92 -21.39 3.84
C PRO A 103 -5.19 -20.58 2.78
N TYR A 104 -4.07 -19.97 3.18
CA TYR A 104 -3.18 -19.30 2.25
C TYR A 104 -2.52 -20.31 1.30
N GLN A 105 -2.52 -19.97 0.01
CA GLN A 105 -1.90 -20.77 -1.03
C GLN A 105 -0.84 -19.92 -1.73
N THR A 106 0.41 -20.39 -1.73
CA THR A 106 1.50 -19.70 -2.43
C THR A 106 1.28 -19.75 -3.93
N ILE A 107 1.23 -18.57 -4.56
CA ILE A 107 1.06 -18.42 -6.00
C ILE A 107 2.30 -17.89 -6.69
N ALA A 108 3.19 -17.20 -5.97
CA ALA A 108 4.47 -16.75 -6.50
C ALA A 108 5.50 -16.46 -5.40
N THR A 109 6.76 -16.42 -5.81
CA THR A 109 7.84 -15.80 -5.03
C THR A 109 8.25 -14.52 -5.75
N VAL A 110 8.30 -13.42 -5.01
CA VAL A 110 8.74 -12.11 -5.50
C VAL A 110 10.14 -11.85 -4.98
N GLU A 111 11.07 -11.61 -5.89
CA GLU A 111 12.45 -11.27 -5.57
C GLU A 111 12.70 -9.78 -5.79
N PHE A 112 13.36 -9.15 -4.82
CA PHE A 112 13.74 -7.74 -4.86
C PHE A 112 15.27 -7.64 -4.85
N PRO A 113 15.90 -7.35 -6.00
CA PRO A 113 17.34 -7.15 -6.05
C PRO A 113 17.74 -5.87 -5.30
N PRO A 114 18.97 -5.80 -4.76
CA PRO A 114 19.51 -4.56 -4.20
C PRO A 114 19.44 -3.41 -5.22
N GLN A 115 18.92 -2.27 -4.79
CA GLN A 115 18.78 -1.09 -5.64
C GLN A 115 18.93 0.20 -4.84
N ASP A 116 19.49 1.23 -5.48
CA ASP A 116 19.51 2.58 -4.92
C ASP A 116 18.16 3.24 -5.16
N ALA A 117 17.19 2.97 -4.29
CA ALA A 117 15.81 3.41 -4.47
C ALA A 117 15.57 4.90 -4.17
N LEU A 118 16.51 5.58 -3.48
CA LEU A 118 16.32 6.92 -2.90
C LEU A 118 17.26 7.99 -3.48
N THR A 119 17.88 7.72 -4.63
CA THR A 119 18.62 8.76 -5.37
C THR A 119 17.75 10.00 -5.59
N ALA A 120 18.37 11.17 -5.69
CA ALA A 120 17.65 12.42 -5.96
C ALA A 120 16.78 12.31 -7.23
N LYS A 121 17.30 11.67 -8.28
CA LYS A 121 16.58 11.45 -9.55
C LYS A 121 15.34 10.57 -9.36
N ARG A 122 15.45 9.45 -8.65
CA ARG A 122 14.32 8.54 -8.40
C ARG A 122 13.26 9.17 -7.52
N ARG A 123 13.66 9.95 -6.51
CA ARG A 123 12.72 10.67 -5.65
C ARG A 123 11.91 11.70 -6.44
N THR A 124 12.56 12.58 -7.20
CA THR A 124 11.87 13.55 -8.06
C THR A 124 10.99 12.87 -9.10
N PHE A 125 11.46 11.77 -9.71
CA PHE A 125 10.64 11.01 -10.64
C PHE A 125 9.40 10.42 -9.97
N TRP A 126 9.54 9.82 -8.79
CA TRP A 126 8.42 9.24 -8.04
C TRP A 126 7.37 10.28 -7.66
N GLU A 127 7.81 11.46 -7.20
CA GLU A 127 6.93 12.54 -6.75
C GLU A 127 6.19 13.23 -7.90
N ASP A 128 6.90 13.52 -9.00
CA ASP A 128 6.36 14.35 -10.09
C ASP A 128 5.86 13.56 -11.29
N LYS A 129 6.47 12.42 -11.61
CA LYS A 129 6.30 11.74 -12.90
C LYS A 129 5.56 10.43 -12.80
N THR A 130 5.68 9.66 -11.71
CA THR A 130 5.02 8.35 -11.64
C THR A 130 3.50 8.49 -11.57
N GLU A 131 2.75 7.69 -12.31
CA GLU A 131 1.33 7.42 -12.01
C GLU A 131 1.12 6.01 -11.43
N LEU A 132 0.17 5.89 -10.51
CA LEU A 132 -0.31 4.63 -9.97
C LEU A 132 -1.84 4.69 -9.95
N ASN A 133 -2.51 3.62 -10.36
CA ASN A 133 -3.95 3.48 -10.22
C ASN A 133 -4.28 2.02 -9.89
N PRO A 134 -5.00 1.72 -8.79
CA PRO A 134 -5.42 0.36 -8.45
C PRO A 134 -6.25 -0.33 -9.55
N GLY A 135 -6.91 0.46 -10.41
CA GLY A 135 -7.65 -0.04 -11.56
C GLY A 135 -6.79 -0.46 -12.76
N ASP A 136 -5.46 -0.29 -12.70
CA ASP A 136 -4.51 -0.76 -13.71
C ASP A 136 -4.19 -2.26 -13.53
N ALA A 137 -5.24 -3.05 -13.38
CA ALA A 137 -5.17 -4.50 -13.26
C ALA A 137 -5.53 -5.18 -14.59
N LEU A 138 -5.15 -6.45 -14.72
CA LEU A 138 -5.68 -7.31 -15.78
C LEU A 138 -7.19 -7.44 -15.61
N THR A 139 -7.91 -7.71 -16.70
CA THR A 139 -9.37 -7.91 -16.66
C THR A 139 -9.76 -9.08 -15.74
N GLU A 140 -8.85 -10.05 -15.58
CA GLU A 140 -9.01 -11.22 -14.73
C GLU A 140 -8.77 -10.94 -13.24
N ASP A 141 -8.17 -9.79 -12.90
CA ASP A 141 -7.73 -9.42 -11.55
C ASP A 141 -8.39 -8.14 -11.02
N GLN A 142 -9.54 -7.76 -11.59
CA GLN A 142 -10.19 -6.51 -11.23
C GLN A 142 -10.74 -6.52 -9.80
N PRO A 143 -10.73 -5.36 -9.10
CA PRO A 143 -11.31 -5.25 -7.78
C PRO A 143 -12.83 -5.42 -7.79
N LEU A 144 -13.33 -6.24 -6.86
CA LEU A 144 -14.76 -6.57 -6.73
C LEU A 144 -15.51 -5.73 -5.70
N GLU A 145 -14.82 -4.90 -4.95
CA GLU A 145 -15.40 -4.11 -3.86
C GLU A 145 -15.71 -2.68 -4.34
N SER A 146 -16.81 -2.11 -3.88
CA SER A 146 -17.34 -0.83 -4.36
C SER A 146 -16.40 0.37 -4.11
N ILE A 147 -15.76 0.47 -2.94
CA ILE A 147 -14.77 1.51 -2.64
C ILE A 147 -13.58 1.34 -3.56
N SER A 148 -13.07 0.12 -3.75
CA SER A 148 -11.96 -0.15 -4.66
C SER A 148 -12.28 0.23 -6.10
N ARG A 149 -13.48 -0.07 -6.61
CA ARG A 149 -13.91 0.41 -7.93
C ARG A 149 -13.96 1.94 -7.99
N LEU A 150 -14.41 2.61 -6.94
CA LEU A 150 -14.43 4.07 -6.85
C LEU A 150 -13.00 4.65 -6.87
N THR A 151 -12.03 3.99 -6.25
CA THR A 151 -10.64 4.47 -6.21
C THR A 151 -10.07 4.69 -7.62
N LYS A 152 -10.46 3.88 -8.62
CA LYS A 152 -10.02 4.07 -10.00
C LYS A 152 -10.26 5.49 -10.51
N THR A 153 -11.45 6.03 -10.26
CA THR A 153 -11.85 7.38 -10.66
C THR A 153 -11.16 8.44 -9.81
N VAL A 154 -11.05 8.20 -8.50
CA VAL A 154 -10.38 9.12 -7.56
C VAL A 154 -8.90 9.29 -7.91
N TYR A 155 -8.19 8.21 -8.21
CA TYR A 155 -6.78 8.25 -8.60
C TYR A 155 -6.57 8.96 -9.94
N GLU A 156 -7.48 8.77 -10.91
CA GLU A 156 -7.45 9.49 -12.19
C GLU A 156 -7.63 11.01 -12.01
N ILE A 157 -8.58 11.44 -11.16
CA ILE A 157 -8.79 12.85 -10.84
C ILE A 157 -7.57 13.42 -10.10
N SER A 158 -7.06 12.68 -9.12
CA SER A 158 -5.87 13.07 -8.34
C SER A 158 -4.64 13.25 -9.26
N ARG A 159 -4.45 12.34 -10.22
CA ARG A 159 -3.39 12.46 -11.24
C ARG A 159 -3.52 13.76 -12.02
N LYS A 160 -4.68 14.03 -12.62
CA LYS A 160 -4.91 15.25 -13.41
C LYS A 160 -4.68 16.52 -12.59
N ASN A 161 -5.10 16.53 -11.33
CA ASN A 161 -4.87 17.65 -10.43
C ASN A 161 -3.36 17.85 -10.16
N ARG A 162 -2.62 16.77 -9.89
CA ARG A 162 -1.17 16.84 -9.70
C ARG A 162 -0.44 17.30 -10.96
N GLU A 163 -0.84 16.81 -12.13
CA GLU A 163 -0.28 17.25 -13.41
C GLU A 163 -0.48 18.76 -13.64
N ALA A 164 -1.65 19.28 -13.28
CA ALA A 164 -1.95 20.70 -13.38
C ALA A 164 -1.14 21.55 -12.38
N ILE A 165 -1.05 21.13 -11.11
CA ILE A 165 -0.33 21.86 -10.06
C ILE A 165 1.19 21.84 -10.31
N ASN A 166 1.74 20.68 -10.67
CA ASN A 166 3.18 20.51 -10.87
C ASN A 166 3.63 20.88 -12.29
N ALA A 167 2.71 21.29 -13.17
CA ALA A 167 2.94 21.58 -14.58
C ALA A 167 3.76 20.49 -15.30
N THR A 168 3.54 19.24 -14.91
CA THR A 168 4.34 18.08 -15.34
C THR A 168 3.43 16.93 -15.68
N GLN A 169 3.64 16.31 -16.85
CA GLN A 169 2.92 15.09 -17.21
C GLN A 169 3.46 13.89 -16.45
N THR A 170 2.54 13.05 -16.02
CA THR A 170 2.85 11.76 -15.42
C THR A 170 3.07 10.70 -16.48
N LYS A 171 3.66 9.58 -16.07
CA LYS A 171 4.08 8.47 -16.91
C LYS A 171 3.72 7.16 -16.22
N ARG A 172 3.04 6.29 -16.95
CA ARG A 172 2.87 4.90 -16.56
C ARG A 172 4.17 4.15 -16.76
N VAL A 173 4.75 3.65 -15.67
CA VAL A 173 5.95 2.82 -15.71
C VAL A 173 5.54 1.38 -15.99
N ARG A 174 6.09 0.75 -17.04
CA ARG A 174 5.80 -0.66 -17.37
C ARG A 174 6.96 -1.61 -17.12
N SER A 175 8.19 -1.10 -17.01
CA SER A 175 9.35 -1.90 -16.61
C SER A 175 10.29 -1.10 -15.71
N VAL A 176 11.21 -1.81 -15.04
CA VAL A 176 12.23 -1.19 -14.17
C VAL A 176 13.19 -0.28 -14.95
N ASP A 177 13.44 -0.58 -16.23
CA ASP A 177 14.36 0.17 -17.09
C ASP A 177 13.83 1.58 -17.44
N GLU A 178 12.56 1.83 -17.18
CA GLU A 178 11.93 3.13 -17.36
C GLU A 178 12.15 4.09 -16.19
N LEU A 179 12.73 3.59 -15.09
CA LEU A 179 13.07 4.37 -13.90
C LEU A 179 14.50 4.92 -14.01
N PRO A 180 14.74 6.18 -13.58
CA PRO A 180 16.05 6.81 -13.66
C PRO A 180 17.07 6.33 -12.62
#